data_AF-A0A7J9HCI0-F1
#
_entry.id   AF-A0A7J9HCI0-F1
#
_cell.length_a   1.000
_cell.length_b   1.000
_cell.length_c   1.000
_cell.angle_alpha   90.00
_cell.angle_beta   90.00
_cell.angle_gamma   90.00
#
_symmetry.space_group_name_H-M   'P 1'
#
loop_
_entity.id
_entity.type
_entity.pdbx_description
1 polymer ?
#
loop_
_entity_poly.entity_id
_entity_poly.type
_entity_poly.pdbx_seq_one_letter_code
_entity_poly.pdbx_strand_id
1 'polypeptide(L)'
;MGAAMALYSATACALGRYGNGNPYPISLKAVVGLSGWLPGSRGLRNKIEVSSEAARRAASLPILLSHGTCDDVVPYKNGEKCAQSLSIAGFRNLTFKTYEGIGHYTVPKEMDEVCNWLTARLGLEGSR
;
A
#
# COMPACT_ATOMS: atom_id res chain seq x y z
N MET A 1 -7.19 6.18 -9.17
CA MET A 1 -8.29 5.72 -8.27
C MET A 1 -8.12 4.28 -7.80
N GLY A 2 -7.76 3.31 -8.66
CA GLY A 2 -7.57 1.91 -8.26
C GLY A 2 -6.57 1.69 -7.12
N ALA A 3 -5.44 2.41 -7.14
CA ALA A 3 -4.46 2.38 -6.04
C ALA A 3 -5.07 2.74 -4.68
N ALA A 4 -5.96 3.72 -4.61
CA ALA A 4 -6.64 4.10 -3.36
C ALA A 4 -7.53 2.96 -2.82
N MET A 5 -8.18 2.19 -3.70
CA MET A 5 -9.01 1.04 -3.30
C MET A 5 -8.17 -0.15 -2.84
N ALA A 6 -7.02 -0.39 -3.49
CA ALA A 6 -6.06 -1.39 -3.04
C ALA A 6 -5.53 -1.06 -1.64
N LEU A 7 -5.22 0.21 -1.37
CA LEU A 7 -4.74 0.66 -0.05
C LEU A 7 -5.83 0.68 1.01
N TYR A 8 -7.07 1.06 0.64
CA TYR A 8 -8.21 0.86 1.52
C TYR A 8 -8.35 -0.61 1.93
N SER A 9 -8.26 -1.52 0.96
CA SER A 9 -8.30 -2.96 1.19
C SER A 9 -7.17 -3.44 2.10
N ALA A 10 -5.96 -2.90 1.96
CA ALA A 10 -4.84 -3.17 2.87
C ALA A 10 -5.19 -2.80 4.33
N THR A 11 -5.74 -1.61 4.54
CA THR A 11 -6.14 -1.16 5.89
C THR A 11 -7.31 -1.95 6.44
N ALA A 12 -8.30 -2.29 5.63
CA ALA A 12 -9.43 -3.11 6.04
C ALA A 12 -9.00 -4.55 6.38
N CYS A 13 -8.10 -5.13 5.59
CA CYS A 13 -7.49 -6.43 5.86
C CYS A 13 -6.69 -6.42 7.18
N ALA A 14 -5.90 -5.37 7.42
CA ALA A 14 -5.18 -5.22 8.69
C ALA A 14 -6.16 -5.11 9.87
N LEU A 15 -7.20 -4.28 9.76
CA LEU A 15 -8.23 -4.14 10.78
C LEU A 15 -9.12 -5.39 10.94
N GLY A 16 -9.17 -6.27 9.94
CA GLY A 16 -10.07 -7.43 9.88
C GLY A 16 -11.53 -7.06 9.59
N ARG A 17 -11.81 -5.81 9.22
CA ARG A 17 -13.17 -5.29 8.95
C ARG A 17 -13.14 -4.08 8.04
N TYR A 18 -14.25 -3.87 7.34
CA TYR A 18 -14.52 -2.65 6.58
C TYR A 18 -14.89 -1.47 7.51
N GLY A 19 -14.97 -0.26 6.95
CA GLY A 19 -15.38 0.94 7.67
C GLY A 19 -16.81 0.90 8.23
N ASN A 20 -17.69 0.09 7.66
CA ASN A 20 -19.06 -0.13 8.15
C ASN A 20 -19.16 -1.19 9.27
N GLY A 21 -18.03 -1.76 9.69
CA GLY A 21 -17.97 -2.77 10.76
C GLY A 21 -18.07 -4.22 10.29
N ASN A 22 -18.48 -4.47 9.04
CA ASN A 22 -18.56 -5.84 8.51
C ASN A 22 -17.16 -6.49 8.44
N PRO A 23 -17.04 -7.80 8.72
CA PRO A 23 -15.76 -8.51 8.62
C PRO A 23 -15.14 -8.40 7.23
N TYR A 24 -13.82 -8.29 7.15
CA TYR A 24 -13.07 -8.36 5.88
C TYR A 24 -12.66 -9.82 5.64
N PRO A 25 -13.24 -10.51 4.65
CA PRO A 25 -13.13 -11.98 4.57
C PRO A 25 -11.85 -12.49 3.90
N ILE A 26 -11.06 -11.59 3.30
CA ILE A 26 -9.92 -11.95 2.47
C ILE A 26 -8.61 -11.72 3.23
N SER A 27 -7.70 -12.69 3.19
CA SER A 27 -6.31 -12.50 3.63
C SER A 27 -5.45 -12.06 2.46
N LEU A 28 -5.09 -10.77 2.42
CA LEU A 28 -4.17 -10.25 1.40
C LEU A 28 -2.74 -10.74 1.63
N LYS A 29 -2.01 -11.02 0.54
CA LYS A 29 -0.60 -11.47 0.58
C LYS A 29 0.39 -10.38 0.17
N ALA A 30 -0.04 -9.44 -0.66
CA ALA A 30 0.72 -8.27 -1.08
C ALA A 30 -0.26 -7.21 -1.60
N VAL A 31 0.13 -5.94 -1.51
CA VAL A 31 -0.64 -4.81 -2.06
C VAL A 31 0.29 -3.88 -2.83
N VAL A 32 -0.14 -3.44 -4.00
CA VAL A 32 0.58 -2.47 -4.84
C VAL A 32 -0.31 -1.25 -5.08
N GLY A 33 0.24 -0.05 -4.90
CA GLY A 33 -0.43 1.21 -5.20
C GLY A 33 0.47 2.13 -6.03
N LEU A 34 0.14 2.31 -7.30
CA LEU A 34 0.86 3.19 -8.23
C LEU A 34 0.11 4.52 -8.38
N SER A 35 0.81 5.65 -8.23
CA SER A 35 0.27 7.01 -8.40
C SER A 35 -1.04 7.24 -7.62
N GLY A 36 -1.01 6.89 -6.33
CA GLY A 36 -2.20 6.75 -5.48
C GLY A 36 -2.23 7.65 -4.25
N TRP A 37 -3.26 7.45 -3.43
CA TRP A 37 -3.40 8.09 -2.12
C TRP A 37 -4.09 7.15 -1.13
N LEU A 38 -3.97 7.45 0.17
CA LEU A 38 -4.61 6.67 1.23
C LEU A 38 -5.97 7.26 1.63
N PRO A 39 -7.11 6.62 1.30
CA PRO A 39 -8.40 7.01 1.85
C PRO A 39 -8.51 6.60 3.32
N GLY A 40 -9.25 7.38 4.11
CA GLY A 40 -9.53 7.03 5.51
C GLY A 40 -8.32 7.03 6.44
N SER A 41 -7.23 7.74 6.08
CA SER A 41 -6.00 7.80 6.87
C SER A 41 -6.20 8.39 8.28
N ARG A 42 -7.20 9.25 8.46
CA ARG A 42 -7.51 9.88 9.75
C ARG A 42 -7.86 8.82 10.81
N GLY A 43 -7.06 8.81 11.88
CA GLY A 43 -7.25 7.89 13.01
C GLY A 43 -6.89 6.43 12.71
N LEU A 44 -6.25 6.13 11.57
CA LEU A 44 -5.86 4.77 11.20
C LEU A 44 -4.96 4.13 12.27
N ARG A 45 -3.95 4.87 12.76
CA ARG A 45 -3.07 4.42 13.84
C ARG A 45 -3.85 3.96 15.06
N ASN A 46 -4.73 4.81 15.57
CA ASN A 46 -5.55 4.50 16.76
C ASN A 46 -6.40 3.25 16.53
N LYS A 47 -6.93 3.05 15.31
CA LYS A 47 -7.72 1.85 14.97
C LYS A 47 -6.89 0.56 14.91
N ILE A 48 -5.60 0.66 14.57
CA ILE A 48 -4.69 -0.49 14.55
C ILE A 48 -4.18 -0.81 15.96
N GLU A 49 -3.79 0.21 16.74
CA GLU A 49 -3.19 0.04 18.07
C GLU A 49 -4.12 -0.62 19.10
N VAL A 50 -5.45 -0.50 18.93
CA VAL A 50 -6.43 -1.14 19.83
C VAL A 50 -6.48 -2.67 19.71
N SER A 51 -5.84 -3.27 18.71
CA SER A 51 -5.86 -4.73 18.50
C SER A 51 -4.45 -5.24 18.16
N SER A 52 -3.91 -6.10 19.04
CA SER A 52 -2.62 -6.77 18.82
C SER A 52 -2.60 -7.56 17.51
N GLU A 53 -3.73 -8.19 17.18
CA GLU A 53 -3.91 -8.91 15.93
C GLU A 53 -3.88 -7.96 14.72
N ALA A 54 -4.56 -6.82 14.79
CA ALA A 54 -4.53 -5.84 13.71
C ALA A 54 -3.13 -5.25 13.51
N ALA A 55 -2.42 -4.96 14.60
CA ALA A 55 -1.03 -4.53 14.58
C ALA A 55 -0.11 -5.58 13.94
N ARG A 56 -0.30 -6.87 14.25
CA ARG A 56 0.45 -7.97 13.64
C ARG A 56 0.21 -8.04 12.14
N ARG A 57 -1.06 -8.01 11.71
CA ARG A 57 -1.42 -8.02 10.29
C ARG A 57 -0.82 -6.82 9.55
N ALA A 58 -0.97 -5.61 10.09
CA ALA A 58 -0.40 -4.39 9.50
C ALA A 58 1.13 -4.49 9.35
N ALA A 59 1.83 -4.93 10.39
CA ALA A 59 3.29 -5.06 10.37
C ALA A 59 3.79 -6.08 9.33
N SER A 60 3.03 -7.16 9.11
CA SER A 60 3.42 -8.26 8.22
C SER A 60 3.08 -8.03 6.74
N LEU A 61 2.00 -7.28 6.45
CA LEU A 61 1.46 -7.14 5.09
C LEU A 61 2.44 -6.37 4.19
N PRO A 62 3.00 -7.00 3.13
CA PRO A 62 3.84 -6.31 2.17
C PRO A 62 3.05 -5.29 1.35
N ILE A 63 3.52 -4.05 1.32
CA ILE A 63 2.93 -2.97 0.52
C ILE A 63 4.04 -2.30 -0.31
N LEU A 64 3.83 -2.24 -1.62
CA LEU A 64 4.61 -1.41 -2.54
C LEU A 64 3.77 -0.20 -2.94
N LEU A 65 4.37 0.97 -2.80
CA LEU A 65 3.85 2.22 -3.31
C LEU A 65 4.84 2.79 -4.32
N SER A 66 4.33 3.41 -5.37
CA SER A 66 5.13 4.26 -6.25
C SER A 66 4.41 5.54 -6.60
N HIS A 67 5.19 6.58 -6.91
CA HIS A 67 4.65 7.85 -7.36
C HIS A 67 5.65 8.61 -8.21
N GLY A 68 5.18 9.22 -9.30
CA GLY A 68 5.96 10.15 -10.12
C GLY A 68 6.04 11.55 -9.50
N THR A 69 7.20 12.23 -9.58
CA THR A 69 7.36 13.57 -8.99
C THR A 69 6.64 14.68 -9.77
N CYS A 70 6.25 14.42 -11.01
CA CYS A 70 5.52 15.34 -11.89
C CYS A 70 4.06 14.93 -12.11
N ASP A 71 3.49 14.09 -11.23
CA ASP A 71 2.07 13.71 -11.32
C ASP A 71 1.15 14.93 -11.11
N ASP A 72 0.43 15.27 -12.18
CA ASP A 72 -0.46 16.42 -12.32
C ASP A 72 -1.93 16.09 -11.97
N VAL A 73 -2.27 14.81 -11.80
CA VAL A 73 -3.63 14.35 -11.47
C VAL A 73 -3.74 14.03 -9.98
N VAL A 74 -2.76 13.31 -9.45
CA VAL A 74 -2.63 13.00 -8.02
C VAL A 74 -1.28 13.52 -7.56
N PRO A 75 -1.21 14.71 -6.94
CA PRO A 75 0.07 15.31 -6.57
C PRO A 75 0.95 14.36 -5.76
N TYR A 76 2.24 14.29 -6.10
CA TYR A 76 3.25 13.42 -5.45
C TYR A 76 3.19 13.43 -3.90
N LYS A 77 2.92 14.61 -3.32
CA LYS A 77 2.74 14.80 -1.87
C LYS A 77 1.65 13.92 -1.26
N ASN A 78 0.66 13.48 -2.03
CA ASN A 78 -0.36 12.54 -1.58
C ASN A 78 0.21 11.12 -1.43
N GLY A 79 1.11 10.71 -2.33
CA GLY A 79 1.89 9.48 -2.21
C GLY A 79 2.79 9.49 -0.97
N GLU A 80 3.51 10.58 -0.74
CA GLU A 80 4.35 10.75 0.47
C GLU A 80 3.52 10.66 1.76
N LYS A 81 2.41 11.42 1.82
CA LYS A 81 1.49 11.38 2.97
C LYS A 81 0.88 9.99 3.16
N CYS A 82 0.60 9.28 2.07
CA CYS A 82 0.11 7.90 2.12
C CYS A 82 1.15 6.99 2.78
N ALA A 83 2.40 7.01 2.31
CA ALA A 83 3.48 6.21 2.87
C ALA A 83 3.72 6.53 4.35
N GLN A 84 3.77 7.82 4.69
CA GLN A 84 3.92 8.29 6.07
C GLN A 84 2.78 7.80 6.97
N SER A 85 1.53 7.93 6.50
CA SER A 85 0.34 7.51 7.28
C SER A 85 0.32 6.01 7.54
N LEU A 86 0.70 5.19 6.55
CA LEU A 86 0.82 3.74 6.71
C LEU A 86 1.95 3.39 7.69
N SER A 87 3.12 4.01 7.55
CA SER A 87 4.25 3.80 8.46
C SER A 87 3.89 4.13 9.91
N ILE A 88 3.28 5.30 10.15
CA ILE A 88 2.80 5.73 11.48
C ILE A 88 1.73 4.76 12.05
N ALA A 89 0.92 4.16 11.18
CA ALA A 89 -0.09 3.18 11.58
C ALA A 89 0.48 1.77 11.84
N GLY A 90 1.79 1.56 11.68
CA GLY A 90 2.45 0.29 11.98
C GLY A 90 2.61 -0.66 10.80
N PHE A 91 2.39 -0.20 9.56
CA PHE A 91 2.71 -0.97 8.35
C PHE A 91 4.22 -0.95 8.10
N ARG A 92 4.92 -1.95 8.65
CA ARG A 92 6.39 -2.01 8.66
C ARG A 92 6.99 -2.59 7.38
N ASN A 93 6.27 -3.45 6.67
CA ASN A 93 6.70 -4.03 5.39
C ASN A 93 6.24 -3.14 4.22
N LEU A 94 6.67 -1.87 4.24
CA LEU A 94 6.25 -0.84 3.29
C LEU A 94 7.46 -0.36 2.48
N THR A 95 7.29 -0.31 1.16
CA THR A 95 8.26 0.29 0.23
C THR A 95 7.60 1.45 -0.51
N PHE A 96 8.24 2.61 -0.58
CA PHE A 96 7.81 3.76 -1.39
C PHE A 96 8.88 4.08 -2.43
N LYS A 97 8.50 4.07 -3.71
CA LYS A 97 9.38 4.31 -4.85
C LYS A 97 9.01 5.64 -5.52
N THR A 98 10.02 6.47 -5.73
CA THR A 98 9.87 7.76 -6.40
C THR A 98 10.40 7.67 -7.82
N TYR A 99 9.64 8.14 -8.79
CA TYR A 99 10.06 8.22 -10.18
C TYR A 99 10.16 9.68 -10.63
N GLU A 100 11.39 10.15 -10.82
CA GLU A 100 11.65 11.54 -11.19
C GLU A 100 11.12 11.87 -12.59
N GLY A 101 10.41 13.00 -12.72
CA GLY A 101 9.90 13.50 -13.99
C GLY A 101 8.67 12.74 -14.54
N ILE A 102 8.20 11.71 -13.84
CA ILE A 102 7.05 10.91 -14.28
C ILE A 102 5.74 11.59 -13.85
N GLY A 103 4.79 11.65 -14.79
CA GLY A 103 3.43 12.18 -14.59
C GLY A 103 2.43 11.09 -14.16
N HIS A 104 1.14 11.30 -14.42
CA HIS A 104 0.10 10.32 -14.06
C HIS A 104 -0.02 9.14 -15.05
N TYR A 105 1.07 8.42 -15.26
CA TYR A 105 1.15 7.24 -16.10
C TYR A 105 2.24 6.29 -15.60
N THR A 106 2.28 5.08 -16.14
CA THR A 106 3.31 4.08 -15.79
C THR A 106 4.41 4.04 -16.84
N VAL A 107 5.60 3.61 -16.43
CA VAL A 107 6.77 3.44 -17.31
C VAL A 107 7.34 2.02 -17.20
N PRO A 108 8.04 1.50 -18.23
CA PRO A 108 8.58 0.14 -18.21
C PRO A 108 9.46 -0.14 -16.99
N LYS A 109 10.33 0.80 -16.63
CA LYS A 109 11.19 0.69 -15.44
C LYS A 109 10.39 0.49 -14.14
N GLU A 110 9.28 1.22 -13.97
CA GLU A 110 8.40 1.06 -12.81
C GLU A 110 7.76 -0.33 -12.82
N MET A 111 7.25 -0.76 -13.97
CA MET A 111 6.61 -2.06 -14.10
C MET A 111 7.59 -3.23 -13.89
N ASP A 112 8.83 -3.11 -14.33
CA ASP A 112 9.89 -4.10 -14.07
C ASP A 112 10.18 -4.21 -12.57
N GLU A 113 10.26 -3.08 -11.86
CA GLU A 113 10.44 -3.06 -10.41
C GLU A 113 9.23 -3.67 -9.67
N VAL A 114 8.00 -3.42 -10.14
CA VAL A 114 6.78 -4.04 -9.61
C VAL A 114 6.80 -5.55 -9.82
N CYS A 115 7.15 -6.02 -11.02
CA CYS A 115 7.28 -7.44 -11.34
C CYS A 115 8.31 -8.12 -10.44
N ASN A 116 9.52 -7.55 -10.34
CA ASN A 116 10.58 -8.07 -9.47
C ASN A 116 10.16 -8.11 -8.01
N TRP A 117 9.48 -7.07 -7.52
CA TRP A 117 8.99 -7.01 -6.15
C TRP A 117 7.93 -8.09 -5.88
N LEU A 118 6.97 -8.28 -6.79
CA LEU A 118 5.95 -9.32 -6.67
C LEU A 118 6.57 -10.72 -6.72
N THR A 119 7.48 -10.97 -7.65
CA THR A 119 8.20 -12.23 -7.78
C THR A 119 8.91 -12.61 -6.49
N ALA A 120 9.65 -11.67 -5.88
CA ALA A 120 10.34 -11.89 -4.63
C ALA A 120 9.39 -12.08 -3.43
N ARG A 121 8.27 -11.35 -3.38
CA ARG A 121 7.32 -11.41 -2.25
C ARG A 121 6.40 -12.63 -2.29
N LEU A 122 6.12 -13.14 -3.48
CA LEU A 122 5.22 -14.27 -3.69
C LEU A 122 5.96 -15.59 -3.98
N GLY A 123 7.30 -15.56 -4.05
CA GLY A 123 8.12 -16.76 -4.28
C GLY A 123 7.92 -17.35 -5.67
N LEU A 124 7.81 -16.49 -6.70
CA LEU A 124 7.48 -16.90 -8.06
C LEU A 124 8.71 -17.24 -8.92
N GLU A 125 9.91 -17.35 -8.32
CA GLU A 125 11.16 -17.58 -9.06
C GLU A 125 11.29 -18.98 -9.69
N GLY A 126 10.27 -19.84 -9.51
CA GLY A 126 10.31 -21.24 -9.93
C GLY A 126 11.20 -22.08 -9.04
N SER A 127 10.85 -23.35 -8.85
CA SER A 127 11.80 -24.31 -8.29
C SER A 127 12.89 -24.56 -9.32
N ARG A 128 14.13 -24.18 -9.01
CA ARG A 128 15.31 -24.60 -9.79
C ARG A 128 15.59 -26.08 -9.59
#